data_AF-G0LND0-F1
#
_entry.id   AF-G0LND0-F1
#
_cell.length_a   1.000
_cell.length_b   1.000
_cell.length_c   1.000
_cell.angle_alpha   90.00
_cell.angle_beta   90.00
_cell.angle_gamma   90.00
#
_symmetry.space_group_name_H-M   'P 1'
#
loop_
_entity.id
_entity.type
_entity.pdbx_description
1 polymer ?
#
loop_
_entity_poly.entity_id
_entity_poly.type
_entity_poly.pdbx_seq_one_letter_code
_entity_poly.pdbx_strand_id
1 'polypeptide(L)'
;MVELDQLPTTESGHIRKRQAMKWIEGLDEPSEGELKDTVIPKPSGFSGSKYPTEISTVRITGTPEFIEAVGASLKPLLDFEDNSTRVEINLQRTEDKDTGELTDNYALYLSIAERG
;
A
#
# COMPACT_ATOMS: atom_id res chain seq x y z
N MET A 1 -21.10 -1.53 -9.35
CA MET A 1 -19.66 -1.87 -9.27
C MET A 1 -19.54 -3.29 -8.73
N VAL A 2 -18.58 -4.09 -9.18
CA VAL A 2 -18.32 -5.41 -8.57
C VAL A 2 -17.29 -5.21 -7.47
N GLU A 3 -17.55 -5.73 -6.27
CA GLU A 3 -16.63 -5.65 -5.13
C GLU A 3 -15.39 -6.51 -5.39
N LEU A 4 -14.24 -6.12 -4.83
CA LEU A 4 -12.95 -6.78 -5.08
C LEU A 4 -12.97 -8.27 -4.67
N ASP A 5 -13.62 -8.59 -3.56
CA ASP A 5 -13.76 -9.94 -2.99
C ASP A 5 -14.71 -10.85 -3.80
N GLN A 6 -15.51 -10.27 -4.69
CA GLN A 6 -16.41 -10.99 -5.61
C GLN A 6 -15.75 -11.29 -6.96
N LEU A 7 -14.53 -10.81 -7.21
CA LEU A 7 -13.83 -11.08 -8.47
C LEU A 7 -13.34 -12.54 -8.53
N PRO A 8 -13.48 -13.21 -9.69
CA PRO A 8 -13.05 -14.60 -9.84
C PRO A 8 -11.53 -14.71 -9.75
N THR A 9 -11.06 -15.66 -8.94
CA THR A 9 -9.65 -15.96 -8.72
C THR A 9 -9.22 -17.27 -9.38
N THR A 10 -7.91 -17.41 -9.64
CA THR A 10 -7.30 -18.71 -9.96
C THR A 10 -7.24 -19.60 -8.71
N GLU A 11 -6.89 -20.88 -8.88
CA GLU A 11 -6.63 -21.79 -7.75
C GLU A 11 -5.56 -21.25 -6.78
N SER A 12 -4.60 -20.49 -7.29
CA SER A 12 -3.57 -19.80 -6.52
C SER A 12 -4.00 -18.44 -5.94
N GLY A 13 -5.27 -18.04 -6.10
CA GLY A 13 -5.82 -16.80 -5.56
C GLY A 13 -5.60 -15.55 -6.42
N HIS A 14 -5.05 -15.67 -7.63
CA HIS A 14 -4.79 -14.50 -8.49
C HIS A 14 -6.04 -14.05 -9.24
N ILE A 15 -6.28 -12.74 -9.26
CA ILE A 15 -7.27 -12.12 -10.15
C ILE A 15 -6.65 -11.98 -11.54
N ARG A 16 -7.34 -12.46 -12.59
CA ARG A 16 -6.84 -12.36 -13.97
C ARG A 16 -6.75 -10.89 -14.41
N LYS A 17 -5.68 -10.53 -15.13
CA LYS A 17 -5.40 -9.15 -15.61
C LYS A 17 -6.63 -8.45 -16.19
N ARG A 18 -7.38 -9.11 -17.09
CA ARG A 18 -8.58 -8.52 -17.72
C ARG A 18 -9.65 -8.12 -16.70
N GLN A 19 -9.84 -8.90 -15.63
CA GLN A 19 -10.79 -8.59 -14.57
C GLN A 19 -10.28 -7.46 -13.69
N ALA A 20 -9.00 -7.49 -13.32
CA ALA A 20 -8.38 -6.42 -12.55
C ALA A 20 -8.44 -5.07 -13.27
N MET A 21 -8.17 -5.03 -14.59
CA MET A 21 -8.28 -3.80 -15.39
C MET A 21 -9.70 -3.25 -15.40
N LYS A 22 -10.69 -4.11 -15.69
CA LYS A 22 -12.11 -3.71 -15.69
C LYS A 22 -12.58 -3.22 -14.31
N TRP A 23 -12.06 -3.81 -13.24
CA TRP A 23 -12.36 -3.39 -11.88
C TRP A 23 -11.82 -1.99 -11.60
N ILE A 24 -10.54 -1.73 -11.87
CA ILE A 24 -9.91 -0.40 -11.69
C ILE A 24 -10.61 0.67 -12.54
N GLU A 25 -10.92 0.38 -13.80
CA GLU A 25 -11.63 1.30 -14.70
C GLU A 25 -13.01 1.73 -14.18
N GLY A 26 -13.62 0.94 -13.30
CA GLY A 26 -14.92 1.21 -12.70
C GLY A 26 -14.86 1.82 -11.29
N LEU A 27 -13.66 2.12 -10.77
CA LEU A 27 -13.50 2.79 -9.48
C LEU A 27 -13.58 4.31 -9.67
N ASP A 28 -14.31 4.95 -8.78
CA ASP A 28 -14.26 6.41 -8.63
C ASP A 28 -12.99 6.80 -7.85
N GLU A 29 -12.46 7.99 -8.12
CA GLU A 29 -11.35 8.54 -7.34
C GLU A 29 -11.83 8.86 -5.92
N PRO A 30 -11.23 8.27 -4.87
CA PRO A 30 -11.66 8.53 -3.50
C PRO A 30 -11.24 9.92 -3.06
N SER A 31 -12.08 10.55 -2.23
CA SER A 31 -11.68 11.71 -1.45
C SER A 31 -10.63 11.35 -0.39
N GLU A 32 -9.95 12.35 0.16
CA GLU A 32 -9.00 12.16 1.26
C GLU A 32 -9.65 11.51 2.50
N GLY A 33 -10.91 11.83 2.78
CA GLY A 33 -11.68 11.22 3.88
C GLY A 33 -11.97 9.74 3.64
N GLU A 34 -12.46 9.41 2.45
CA GLU A 34 -12.74 8.01 2.06
C GLU A 34 -11.47 7.15 2.08
N LEU A 35 -10.33 7.70 1.63
CA LEU A 35 -9.06 6.99 1.75
C LEU A 35 -8.72 6.69 3.21
N LYS A 36 -8.82 7.69 4.10
CA LYS A 36 -8.52 7.52 5.53
C LYS A 36 -9.44 6.52 6.21
N ASP A 37 -10.74 6.54 5.90
CA ASP A 37 -11.74 5.63 6.49
C ASP A 37 -11.48 4.15 6.15
N THR A 38 -10.70 3.87 5.10
CA THR A 38 -10.34 2.49 4.70
C THR A 38 -9.07 1.97 5.37
N VAL A 39 -8.38 2.80 6.15
CA VAL A 39 -7.10 2.44 6.78
C VAL A 39 -7.35 1.64 8.06
N ILE A 40 -6.77 0.44 8.12
CA ILE A 40 -6.72 -0.39 9.32
C ILE A 40 -5.29 -0.34 9.87
N PRO A 41 -5.06 0.34 11.00
CA PRO A 41 -3.75 0.38 11.66
C PRO A 41 -3.27 -1.01 12.05
N LYS A 42 -1.96 -1.22 11.98
CA LYS A 42 -1.31 -2.40 12.55
C LYS A 42 -1.42 -2.35 14.07
N PRO A 43 -1.89 -3.42 14.74
CA PRO A 43 -1.95 -3.47 16.19
C PRO A 43 -0.59 -3.25 16.85
N SER A 44 -0.57 -2.70 18.06
CA SER A 44 0.68 -2.52 18.80
C SER A 44 1.40 -3.86 19.05
N GLY A 45 2.72 -3.88 18.84
CA GLY A 45 3.54 -5.10 18.96
C GLY A 45 3.34 -6.14 17.86
N PHE A 46 2.59 -5.83 16.80
CA PHE A 46 2.40 -6.73 15.67
C PHE A 46 3.71 -7.07 14.95
N SER A 47 3.94 -8.36 14.70
CA SER A 47 5.05 -8.85 13.89
C SER A 47 4.58 -9.95 12.94
N GLY A 48 5.09 -9.97 11.70
CA GLY A 48 4.80 -11.00 10.70
C GLY A 48 3.85 -10.56 9.58
N SER A 49 4.14 -11.00 8.34
CA SER A 49 3.40 -10.61 7.12
C SER A 49 2.34 -11.62 6.67
N LYS A 50 2.03 -12.63 7.50
CA LYS A 50 1.22 -13.81 7.14
C LYS A 50 0.07 -14.12 8.10
N TYR A 51 -0.21 -13.26 9.07
CA TYR A 51 -1.29 -13.50 10.02
C TYR A 51 -2.65 -13.08 9.43
N PRO A 52 -3.77 -13.70 9.85
CA PRO A 52 -5.13 -13.38 9.42
C PRO A 52 -5.63 -12.01 9.95
N THR A 53 -4.71 -11.10 10.27
CA THR A 53 -5.01 -9.78 10.80
C THR A 53 -5.18 -8.82 9.64
N GLU A 54 -6.34 -8.19 9.58
CA GLU A 54 -6.62 -7.13 8.63
C GLU A 54 -5.71 -5.93 8.97
N ILE A 55 -4.86 -5.54 8.02
CA ILE A 55 -3.96 -4.38 8.15
C ILE A 55 -3.83 -3.70 6.80
N SER A 56 -3.75 -2.38 6.80
CA SER A 56 -3.53 -1.59 5.59
C SER A 56 -2.04 -1.25 5.44
N THR A 57 -1.43 -1.68 4.33
CA THR A 57 -0.04 -1.36 3.99
C THR A 57 0.11 -1.02 2.52
N VAL A 58 1.01 -0.10 2.21
CA VAL A 58 1.34 0.33 0.85
C VAL A 58 2.79 -0.03 0.55
N ARG A 59 3.02 -0.66 -0.60
CA ARG A 59 4.37 -0.91 -1.14
C ARG A 59 4.39 -0.55 -2.61
N ILE A 60 5.23 0.43 -2.96
CA ILE A 60 5.36 0.91 -4.34
C ILE A 60 6.84 0.88 -4.71
N THR A 61 7.16 0.44 -5.92
CA THR A 61 8.51 0.52 -6.48
C THR A 61 8.43 1.15 -7.86
N GLY A 62 9.36 2.06 -8.16
CA GLY A 62 9.45 2.72 -9.46
C GLY A 62 10.53 3.79 -9.51
N THR A 63 10.51 4.61 -10.55
CA THR A 63 11.43 5.74 -10.71
C THR A 63 11.17 6.82 -9.65
N PRO A 64 12.09 7.76 -9.42
CA PRO A 64 11.88 8.87 -8.49
C PRO A 64 10.60 9.65 -8.79
N GLU A 65 10.36 10.01 -10.05
CA GLU A 65 9.19 10.81 -10.45
C GLU A 65 7.87 10.07 -10.20
N PHE A 66 7.86 8.75 -10.41
CA PHE A 66 6.69 7.92 -10.13
C PHE A 66 6.42 7.84 -8.62
N ILE A 67 7.47 7.63 -7.81
CA ILE A 67 7.34 7.58 -6.35
C ILE A 67 6.88 8.91 -5.77
N GLU A 68 7.38 10.04 -6.29
CA GLU A 68 6.93 11.38 -5.90
C GLU A 68 5.44 11.60 -6.25
N ALA A 69 5.02 11.22 -7.46
CA ALA A 69 3.64 11.37 -7.90
C ALA A 69 2.66 10.53 -7.06
N VAL A 70 2.96 9.24 -6.84
CA VAL A 70 2.11 8.38 -6.00
C VAL A 70 2.18 8.80 -4.54
N GLY A 71 3.37 9.16 -4.03
CA GLY A 71 3.56 9.66 -2.67
C GLY A 71 2.75 10.92 -2.37
N ALA A 72 2.58 11.81 -3.35
CA ALA A 72 1.71 12.98 -3.21
C ALA A 72 0.23 12.60 -2.97
N SER A 73 -0.23 11.50 -3.58
CA SER A 73 -1.59 10.98 -3.40
C SER A 73 -1.80 10.31 -2.04
N LEU A 74 -0.71 9.94 -1.36
CA LEU A 74 -0.74 9.30 -0.03
C LEU A 74 -0.59 10.30 1.13
N LYS A 75 -0.45 11.61 0.85
CA LYS A 75 -0.35 12.67 1.87
C LYS A 75 -1.45 12.63 2.94
N PRO A 76 -2.73 12.32 2.63
CA PRO A 76 -3.76 12.22 3.66
C PRO A 76 -3.43 11.22 4.78
N LEU A 77 -2.61 10.20 4.49
CA LEU A 77 -2.21 9.21 5.49
C LEU A 77 -1.27 9.78 6.55
N LEU A 78 -0.67 10.95 6.33
CA LEU A 78 0.17 11.62 7.32
C LEU A 78 -0.63 12.15 8.52
N ASP A 79 -1.95 12.32 8.37
CA ASP A 79 -2.84 12.73 9.48
C ASP A 79 -2.88 11.70 10.62
N PHE A 80 -2.48 10.45 10.35
CA PHE A 80 -2.37 9.39 11.37
C PHE A 80 -1.09 9.49 12.22
N GLU A 81 -0.21 10.46 11.99
CA GLU A 81 0.90 10.74 12.91
C GLU A 81 0.40 11.59 14.09
N ASP A 82 -0.16 10.92 15.10
CA ASP A 82 -0.74 11.59 16.27
C ASP A 82 -0.40 10.86 17.58
N ASN A 83 -1.17 11.08 18.66
CA ASN A 83 -0.94 10.43 19.96
C ASN A 83 -1.45 8.97 20.03
N SER A 84 -2.31 8.55 19.12
CA SER A 84 -2.95 7.23 19.08
C SER A 84 -2.29 6.30 18.06
N THR A 85 -1.85 6.85 16.93
CA THR A 85 -1.21 6.12 15.85
C THR A 85 0.12 6.77 15.44
N ARG A 86 0.92 6.00 14.70
CA ARG A 86 2.15 6.46 14.06
C ARG A 86 2.17 6.05 12.60
N VAL A 87 2.75 6.90 11.77
CA VAL A 87 3.05 6.65 10.38
C VAL A 87 4.42 6.00 10.30
N GLU A 88 4.46 4.75 9.85
CA GLU A 88 5.69 4.05 9.54
C GLU A 88 6.00 4.20 8.05
N ILE A 89 7.03 4.96 7.73
CA ILE A 89 7.50 5.22 6.37
C ILE A 89 8.95 4.77 6.19
N ASN A 90 9.22 4.03 5.12
CA ASN A 90 10.57 3.70 4.67
C ASN A 90 10.68 3.99 3.17
N LEU A 91 11.61 4.84 2.79
CA LEU A 91 11.94 5.20 1.41
C LEU A 91 13.40 4.88 1.15
N GLN A 92 13.66 4.01 0.18
CA GLN A 92 15.02 3.54 -0.10
C GLN A 92 15.24 3.28 -1.59
N ARG A 93 16.47 3.48 -2.08
CA ARG A 93 16.88 2.98 -3.40
C ARG A 93 16.80 1.45 -3.43
N THR A 94 16.36 0.90 -4.54
CA THR A 94 16.37 -0.55 -4.73
C THR A 94 17.75 -1.03 -5.16
N GLU A 95 18.07 -2.27 -4.78
CA GLU A 95 19.31 -2.95 -5.14
C GLU A 95 19.02 -3.98 -6.21
N ASP A 96 19.90 -4.07 -7.21
CA ASP A 96 19.87 -5.15 -8.18
C ASP A 96 20.27 -6.47 -7.49
N LYS A 97 19.42 -7.50 -7.61
CA LYS A 97 19.63 -8.75 -6.87
C LYS A 97 20.81 -9.57 -7.36
N ASP A 98 21.21 -9.39 -8.61
CA ASP A 98 22.26 -10.16 -9.25
C ASP A 98 23.63 -9.50 -9.01
N THR A 99 23.67 -8.16 -8.94
CA THR A 99 24.94 -7.40 -8.79
C THR A 99 25.17 -6.84 -7.38
N GLY A 100 24.12 -6.62 -6.59
CA GLY A 100 24.20 -5.94 -5.30
C GLY A 100 24.38 -4.42 -5.40
N GLU A 101 24.29 -3.85 -6.61
CA GLU A 101 24.44 -2.42 -6.84
C GLU A 101 23.12 -1.68 -6.67
N LEU A 102 23.21 -0.42 -6.23
CA LEU A 102 22.04 0.46 -6.17
C LEU A 102 21.56 0.79 -7.59
N THR A 103 20.26 0.63 -7.79
CA THR A 103 19.54 1.05 -9.00
C THR A 103 19.06 2.50 -8.88
N ASP A 104 18.55 3.05 -9.97
CA ASP A 104 17.87 4.35 -9.99
C ASP A 104 16.40 4.29 -9.55
N ASN A 105 15.89 3.10 -9.22
CA ASN A 105 14.55 2.92 -8.70
C ASN A 105 14.53 3.07 -7.17
N TYR A 106 13.36 3.43 -6.66
CA TYR A 106 13.08 3.57 -5.24
C TYR A 106 11.92 2.65 -4.85
N ALA A 107 11.94 2.20 -3.60
CA ALA A 107 10.82 1.53 -2.95
C ALA A 107 10.32 2.39 -1.79
N LEU A 108 9.00 2.64 -1.79
CA LEU A 108 8.26 3.27 -0.71
C LEU A 108 7.44 2.19 0.01
N TYR A 109 7.66 2.04 1.31
CA TYR A 109 6.83 1.27 2.23
C TYR A 109 6.16 2.24 3.17
N LEU A 110 4.82 2.19 3.25
CA LEU A 110 4.04 3.03 4.13
C LEU A 110 2.99 2.19 4.85
N SER A 111 2.85 2.38 6.15
CA SER A 111 1.80 1.75 6.94
C SER A 111 1.49 2.58 8.18
N ILE A 112 0.29 2.41 8.72
CA ILE A 112 -0.11 3.01 10.00
C ILE A 112 -0.01 1.94 11.08
N ALA A 113 0.47 2.31 12.26
CA ALA A 113 0.50 1.43 13.42
C ALA A 113 -0.10 2.14 14.64
N GLU A 114 -0.78 1.39 15.49
CA GLU A 114 -1.16 1.86 16.82
C GLU A 114 0.10 2.19 17.63
N ARG A 115 0.04 3.24 18.45
CA ARG A 115 1.06 3.45 19.48
C ARG A 115 0.80 2.51 20.65
N GLY A 116 1.88 1.89 21.14
CA GLY A 116 1.89 1.11 22.39
C GLY A 116 2.17 1.97 23.60
#